data_AF-A0A2D5VHP8-F1
#
_entry.id   AF-A0A2D5VHP8-F1
#
_cell.length_a   1.000
_cell.length_b   1.000
_cell.length_c   1.000
_cell.angle_alpha   90.00
_cell.angle_beta   90.00
_cell.angle_gamma   90.00
#
_symmetry.space_group_name_H-M   'P 1'
#
loop_
_entity.id
_entity.type
_entity.pdbx_description
1 polymer ?
#
loop_
_entity_poly.entity_id
_entity_poly.type
_entity_poly.pdbx_seq_one_letter_code
_entity_poly.pdbx_strand_id
1 'polypeptide(L)'
;MWSRTSLVVYVAEATTLIGPGEPAPLRGMISNMEHHGPSYLQWNIALYDDNVLWIVPGSHRQTNTDQVNHQLAEDLSVPLPGSIPVELKAGDGVVYTHLLLH
;
A
#
# COMPACT_ATOMS: atom_id res chain seq x y z
N MET A 1 -13.45 -0.31 -30.71
CA MET A 1 -14.21 0.76 -30.04
C MET A 1 -13.53 0.98 -28.70
N TRP A 2 -12.64 1.97 -28.61
CA TRP A 2 -11.88 2.28 -27.39
C TRP A 2 -12.59 3.43 -26.70
N SER A 3 -13.20 3.18 -25.53
CA SER A 3 -13.81 4.21 -24.71
C SER A 3 -12.72 5.03 -24.02
N ARG A 4 -12.75 6.35 -24.16
CA ARG A 4 -11.82 7.28 -23.51
C ARG A 4 -12.05 7.29 -22.01
N THR A 5 -11.15 6.70 -21.24
CA THR A 5 -10.96 7.09 -19.84
C THR A 5 -9.89 8.17 -19.83
N SER A 6 -10.30 9.42 -19.66
CA SER A 6 -9.40 10.55 -19.44
C SER A 6 -8.71 10.36 -18.09
N LEU A 7 -7.53 9.75 -18.08
CA LEU A 7 -6.64 9.75 -16.93
C LEU A 7 -5.78 11.02 -17.00
N VAL A 8 -6.26 12.09 -16.36
CA VAL A 8 -5.46 13.30 -16.14
C VAL A 8 -4.53 13.00 -14.98
N VAL A 9 -3.28 12.64 -15.27
CA VAL A 9 -2.22 12.48 -14.28
C VAL A 9 -1.65 13.87 -13.98
N TYR A 10 -2.02 14.45 -12.83
CA TYR A 10 -1.22 15.52 -12.25
C TYR A 10 -0.06 14.87 -11.50
N VAL A 11 1.14 14.90 -12.09
CA VAL A 11 2.37 14.67 -11.35
C VAL A 11 2.63 15.95 -10.56
N ALA A 12 2.24 15.97 -9.29
CA ALA A 12 2.77 16.96 -8.36
C ALA A 12 4.15 16.47 -7.93
N GLU A 13 5.19 17.22 -8.28
CA GLU A 13 6.56 17.00 -7.85
C GLU A 13 6.61 16.95 -6.31
N ALA A 14 6.92 15.78 -5.74
CA ALA A 14 7.14 15.63 -4.31
C ALA A 14 8.56 16.07 -3.96
N THR A 15 8.74 17.34 -3.63
CA THR A 15 9.95 17.80 -2.93
C THR A 15 9.68 17.83 -1.43
N THR A 16 9.94 16.71 -0.75
CA THR A 16 10.42 16.72 0.64
C THR A 16 11.38 15.56 0.85
N LEU A 17 12.65 15.91 1.04
CA LEU A 17 13.80 15.02 1.19
C LEU A 17 13.67 14.15 2.46
N ILE A 18 13.70 12.83 2.30
CA ILE A 18 14.34 11.94 3.29
C ILE A 18 15.55 11.35 2.56
N GLY A 19 16.75 11.76 2.97
CA GLY A 19 18.02 11.33 2.36
C GLY A 19 18.25 9.81 2.50
N PRO A 20 19.27 9.26 1.82
CA PRO A 20 19.59 7.84 1.91
C PRO A 20 20.26 7.56 3.26
N GLY A 21 19.50 7.07 4.22
CA GLY A 21 20.00 6.67 5.53
C GLY A 21 18.85 6.22 6.40
N GLU A 22 18.85 4.93 6.75
CA GLU A 22 17.92 4.14 7.57
C GLU A 22 16.42 4.51 7.48
N PRO A 23 15.51 3.54 7.19
CA PRO A 23 14.09 3.81 7.28
C PRO A 23 13.80 4.38 8.67
N ALA A 24 13.18 5.56 8.72
CA ALA A 24 12.73 6.13 9.98
C ALA A 24 11.93 5.05 10.73
N PRO A 25 12.02 4.95 12.07
CA PRO A 25 11.21 4.00 12.83
C PRO A 25 9.76 4.09 12.36
N LEU A 26 9.09 2.95 12.14
CA LEU A 26 7.76 2.87 11.50
C LEU A 26 6.77 3.93 12.02
N ARG A 27 6.78 4.18 13.33
CA ARG A 27 5.93 5.20 13.97
C ARG A 27 6.22 6.63 13.51
N GLY A 28 7.48 6.97 13.25
CA GLY A 28 7.89 8.23 12.64
C GLY A 28 7.42 8.35 11.19
N MET A 29 7.47 7.27 10.41
CA MET A 29 6.97 7.25 9.03
C MET A 29 5.45 7.44 8.97
N ILE A 30 4.71 6.77 9.85
CA ILE A 30 3.25 6.94 10.00
C ILE A 30 2.93 8.39 10.37
N SER A 31 3.58 8.92 11.42
CA SER A 31 3.38 10.31 11.84
C SER A 31 3.67 11.30 10.71
N ASN A 32 4.79 11.12 10.00
CA ASN A 32 5.14 11.96 8.86
C ASN A 32 4.06 11.90 7.76
N MET A 33 3.56 10.71 7.44
CA MET A 33 2.49 10.54 6.46
C MET A 33 1.17 11.18 6.91
N GLU A 34 0.83 11.12 8.20
CA GLU A 34 -0.37 11.78 8.74
C GLU A 34 -0.29 13.31 8.65
N HIS A 35 0.90 13.89 8.86
CA HIS A 35 1.09 15.35 8.85
C HIS A 35 1.38 15.93 7.47
N HIS A 36 2.02 15.17 6.59
CA HIS A 36 2.54 15.66 5.30
C HIS A 36 1.97 14.92 4.08
N GLY A 37 1.16 13.88 4.28
CA GLY A 37 0.68 13.02 3.22
C GLY A 37 1.68 11.92 2.81
N PRO A 38 1.28 11.01 1.91
CA PRO A 38 2.12 9.89 1.51
C PRO A 38 3.31 10.36 0.66
N SER A 39 4.52 10.01 1.08
CA SER A 39 5.75 10.28 0.33
C SER A 39 6.01 9.28 -0.79
N TYR A 40 5.51 8.05 -0.65
CA TYR A 40 5.63 6.99 -1.66
C TYR A 40 4.32 6.24 -1.83
N LEU A 41 3.91 6.11 -3.08
CA LEU A 41 2.75 5.36 -3.53
C LEU A 41 3.20 4.26 -4.49
N GLN A 42 2.54 3.12 -4.40
CA GLN A 42 2.61 2.07 -5.39
C GLN A 42 1.33 2.07 -6.22
N TRP A 43 1.49 1.90 -7.54
CA TRP A 43 0.38 1.80 -8.46
C TRP A 43 0.49 0.50 -9.23
N ASN A 44 -0.46 -0.40 -9.04
CA ASN A 44 -0.55 -1.66 -9.77
C ASN A 44 -1.77 -1.63 -10.69
N ILE A 45 -1.67 -2.27 -11.84
CA ILE A 45 -2.79 -2.48 -12.77
C ILE A 45 -2.96 -3.98 -12.94
N ALA A 46 -4.16 -4.49 -12.71
CA ALA A 46 -4.48 -5.89 -12.93
C ALA A 46 -4.49 -6.19 -14.44
N LEU A 47 -3.69 -7.16 -14.87
CA LEU A 47 -3.66 -7.57 -16.30
C LEU A 47 -4.72 -8.63 -16.62
N TYR A 48 -5.22 -9.31 -15.60
CA TYR A 48 -6.28 -10.31 -15.64
C TYR A 48 -7.26 -10.05 -14.51
N ASP A 49 -8.41 -10.73 -14.53
CA ASP A 49 -9.24 -10.84 -13.34
C ASP A 49 -8.42 -11.56 -12.25
N ASP A 50 -8.26 -10.90 -11.10
CA ASP A 50 -7.29 -11.30 -10.08
C ASP A 50 -7.80 -10.94 -8.67
N ASN A 51 -7.41 -11.74 -7.68
CA ASN A 51 -7.66 -11.52 -6.27
C ASN A 51 -6.47 -11.94 -5.37
N VAL A 52 -5.27 -12.05 -5.96
CA VAL A 52 -4.04 -12.39 -5.22
C VAL A 52 -3.50 -11.26 -4.37
N LEU A 53 -3.93 -10.02 -4.58
CA LEU A 53 -3.57 -8.90 -3.70
C LEU A 53 -4.43 -8.98 -2.43
N TRP A 54 -3.80 -9.35 -1.31
CA TRP A 54 -4.42 -9.25 0.00
C TRP A 54 -4.00 -7.95 0.66
N ILE A 55 -4.84 -7.38 1.51
CA ILE A 55 -4.49 -6.18 2.28
C ILE A 55 -4.98 -6.32 3.71
N VAL A 56 -4.32 -5.66 4.66
CA VAL A 56 -4.89 -5.38 5.98
C VAL A 56 -5.39 -3.93 6.00
N PRO A 57 -6.70 -3.68 5.93
CA PRO A 57 -7.24 -2.32 5.90
C PRO A 57 -6.78 -1.49 7.10
N GLY A 58 -6.34 -0.26 6.85
CA GLY A 58 -5.90 0.67 7.91
C GLY A 58 -4.52 0.39 8.52
N SER A 59 -3.83 -0.68 8.12
CA SER A 59 -2.49 -1.02 8.63
C SER A 59 -1.46 0.10 8.47
N HIS A 60 -1.57 0.92 7.42
CA HIS A 60 -0.73 2.08 7.18
C HIS A 60 -0.80 3.19 8.26
N ARG A 61 -1.73 3.10 9.22
CA ARG A 61 -1.95 4.10 10.28
C ARG A 61 -1.44 3.68 11.66
N GLN A 62 -0.99 2.44 11.80
CA GLN A 62 -0.58 1.91 13.10
C GLN A 62 0.54 0.88 12.97
N THR A 63 1.23 0.62 14.07
CA THR A 63 2.15 -0.52 14.13
C THR A 63 1.37 -1.83 14.12
N ASN A 64 2.01 -2.89 13.65
CA ASN A 64 1.45 -4.24 13.66
C ASN A 64 1.07 -4.67 15.09
N THR A 65 0.01 -5.47 15.19
CA THR A 65 -0.33 -6.16 16.44
C THR A 65 0.60 -7.35 16.64
N ASP A 66 0.71 -7.86 17.87
CA ASP A 66 1.51 -9.05 18.17
C ASP A 66 1.05 -10.27 17.35
N GLN A 67 -0.27 -10.40 17.13
CA GLN A 67 -0.83 -11.47 16.33
C GLN A 67 -0.38 -11.40 14.86
N VAL A 68 -0.37 -10.20 14.28
CA VAL A 68 0.13 -9.97 12.90
C VAL A 68 1.63 -10.26 12.84
N ASN A 69 2.41 -9.78 13.81
CA ASN A 69 3.86 -10.04 13.86
C ASN A 69 4.18 -11.53 14.00
N HIS A 70 3.43 -12.25 14.83
CA HIS A 70 3.58 -13.69 14.99
C HIS A 70 3.30 -14.42 13.69
N GLN A 71 2.17 -14.11 13.04
CA GLN A 71 1.81 -14.73 11.76
C GLN A 71 2.86 -14.47 10.67
N LEU A 72 3.35 -13.23 10.57
CA LEU A 72 4.42 -12.86 9.63
C LEU A 72 5.73 -13.62 9.88
N ALA A 73 6.02 -13.97 11.13
CA ALA A 73 7.20 -14.75 11.48
C ALA A 73 7.02 -16.26 11.21
N GLU A 74 5.78 -16.76 11.27
CA GLU A 74 5.47 -18.17 11.07
C GLU A 74 5.36 -18.56 9.59
N ASP A 75 4.52 -17.86 8.83
CA ASP A 75 4.30 -18.14 7.41
C ASP A 75 3.78 -16.89 6.69
N LEU A 76 4.56 -16.44 5.70
CA LEU A 76 4.24 -15.28 4.87
C LEU A 76 3.21 -15.59 3.77
N SER A 77 2.87 -16.86 3.55
CA SER A 77 2.02 -17.32 2.45
C SER A 77 0.56 -17.49 2.85
N VAL A 78 0.20 -17.19 4.11
CA VAL A 78 -1.17 -17.31 4.61
C VAL A 78 -1.77 -15.94 4.96
N PRO A 79 -3.11 -15.79 4.93
CA PRO A 79 -3.76 -14.52 5.23
C PRO A 79 -3.41 -13.99 6.63
N LEU A 80 -3.07 -12.71 6.72
CA LEU A 80 -2.89 -12.04 8.00
C LEU A 80 -4.24 -11.85 8.72
N PRO A 81 -4.25 -11.76 10.06
CA PRO A 81 -5.45 -11.43 10.81
C PRO A 81 -6.12 -10.13 10.29
N GLY A 82 -7.39 -10.22 9.93
CA GLY A 82 -8.16 -9.09 9.40
C GLY A 82 -7.81 -8.68 7.96
N SER A 83 -6.98 -9.47 7.26
CA SER A 83 -6.73 -9.25 5.83
C SER A 83 -7.93 -9.65 4.98
N ILE A 84 -8.04 -9.00 3.82
CA ILE A 84 -9.05 -9.27 2.81
C ILE A 84 -8.39 -9.33 1.42
N PRO A 85 -8.86 -10.21 0.51
CA PRO A 85 -8.47 -10.13 -0.89
C PRO A 85 -9.11 -8.90 -1.54
N VAL A 86 -8.39 -8.26 -2.43
CA VAL A 86 -8.89 -7.19 -3.29
C VAL A 86 -9.29 -7.82 -4.62
N GLU A 87 -10.59 -7.86 -4.89
CA GLU A 87 -11.13 -8.38 -6.15
C GLU A 87 -10.95 -7.32 -7.26
N LEU A 88 -10.13 -7.63 -8.26
CA LEU A 88 -9.79 -6.74 -9.38
C LEU A 88 -10.19 -7.37 -10.71
N LYS A 89 -10.71 -6.54 -11.63
CA LYS A 89 -10.92 -6.91 -13.03
C LYS A 89 -9.72 -6.50 -13.87
N ALA A 90 -9.54 -7.17 -15.00
CA ALA A 90 -8.51 -6.78 -15.96
C ALA A 90 -8.66 -5.29 -16.36
N GLY A 91 -7.60 -4.51 -16.14
CA GLY A 91 -7.56 -3.06 -16.35
C GLY A 91 -7.83 -2.21 -15.12
N ASP A 92 -8.30 -2.79 -14.00
CA ASP A 92 -8.46 -2.05 -12.75
C ASP A 92 -7.09 -1.64 -12.18
N GLY A 93 -7.01 -0.41 -11.68
CA GLY A 93 -5.84 0.13 -11.01
C GLY A 93 -6.04 0.22 -9.51
N VAL A 94 -5.03 -0.20 -8.74
CA VAL A 94 -5.01 -0.06 -7.27
C VAL A 94 -3.81 0.78 -6.86
N VAL A 95 -4.06 1.80 -6.03
CA VAL A 95 -3.04 2.70 -5.49
C VAL A 95 -3.02 2.58 -3.98
N TYR A 96 -1.84 2.41 -3.41
CA TYR A 96 -1.68 2.34 -1.95
C TYR A 96 -0.33 2.89 -1.52
N THR A 97 -0.25 3.24 -0.23
CA THR A 97 0.99 3.70 0.39
C THR A 97 1.91 2.52 0.66
N HIS A 98 3.23 2.72 0.57
CA HIS A 98 4.23 1.69 0.93
C HIS A 98 4.12 1.17 2.38
N LEU A 99 3.39 1.85 3.26
CA LEU A 99 3.13 1.43 4.65
C LEU A 99 1.93 0.49 4.80
N LEU A 100 1.17 0.23 3.73
CA LEU A 100 0.04 -0.70 3.77
C LEU A 100 0.58 -2.14 3.77
N LEU A 101 0.16 -2.95 4.74
CA LEU A 101 0.38 -4.40 4.70
C LEU A 101 -0.45 -5.00 3.58
N HIS A 102 0.24 -5.71 2.69
CA HIS A 102 -0.31 -6.40 1.53
C HIS A 102 0.51 -7.64 1.18
#